data_AF-A0A519TG15-F1
#
_entry.id   AF-A0A519TG15-F1
#
_cell.length_a   1.000
_cell.length_b   1.000
_cell.length_c   1.000
_cell.angle_alpha   90.00
_cell.angle_beta   90.00
_cell.angle_gamma   90.00
#
_symmetry.space_group_name_H-M   'P 1'
#
loop_
_entity.id
_entity.type
_entity.pdbx_description
1 polymer ?
#
loop_
_entity_poly.entity_id
_entity_poly.type
_entity_poly.pdbx_seq_one_letter_code
_entity_poly.pdbx_strand_id
1 'polypeptide(L)'
;MQKKSLRFGLAWLLALSLFTQVHGQKVGLVLSGGGAKGLAHVGVLRQLEANHIPIDYIIGTSMGAIIGAMYSAGYSPREIEQIVLSPEFQYWASGKQLQDKTFNYLTAEPDPSALRVGVAIDSTLHTQVSANLVNDLNLNLALARLLAPAGATCGYDFDKLFVPFRCMAAEVFTRTEITQRSGNLADAVRNSMTFPLAFRPIRNPDGRYLFDGAVFDNFPVDVMRREFHPDIIIGVNVGDVAYKKYPYKKADELITSTLAFLGTSVADTTTISKNGIYIQPNLAGLGAADFDKVRALVAQGDTATQRKMALIKQRISRRVDTLDLQRRRLAFQQAAPAPRFVQVKVQGLRDDQNDYAWKFFRRDGSTYDNNVAAEVGFALSTRPIDNVYFGIEFKYLRTLLYSVGANVSLGRFYNGAQGNFRINVPGRTPFFIQPQITYNQWDYQNTGGVLGRDVLSTQVRQQDTKVGGQIGVSPNYRSRAVLDLGAFYNVDNYSNTAEVNYSDVLARTSFKGATAAIRFSRNSLNRKQYAIAGRRYVVSLRGVTG
;
A
#
# COMPACT_ATOMS: atom_id res chain seq x y z
N MET A 1 46.12 65.32 30.10
CA MET A 1 44.94 64.44 30.32
C MET A 1 44.33 63.81 29.06
N GLN A 2 44.92 63.92 27.86
CA GLN A 2 44.27 63.45 26.60
C GLN A 2 44.65 62.03 26.11
N LYS A 3 45.69 61.37 26.65
CA LYS A 3 46.10 60.03 26.16
C LYS A 3 45.43 58.85 26.87
N LYS A 4 44.72 59.07 28.00
CA LYS A 4 44.02 57.99 28.73
C LYS A 4 42.60 57.72 28.23
N SER A 5 41.90 58.70 27.64
CA SER A 5 40.53 58.49 27.12
C SER A 5 40.50 57.71 25.81
N LEU A 6 41.52 57.83 24.96
CA LEU A 6 41.58 57.14 23.66
C LEU A 6 41.80 55.62 23.81
N ARG A 7 42.52 55.20 24.86
CA ARG A 7 42.78 53.77 25.14
C ARG A 7 41.54 53.04 25.68
N PHE A 8 40.65 53.75 26.38
CA PHE A 8 39.37 53.18 26.85
C PHE A 8 38.34 53.05 25.71
N GLY A 9 38.30 53.99 24.76
CA GLY A 9 37.43 53.89 23.58
C GLY A 9 37.81 52.74 22.64
N LEU A 10 39.12 52.48 22.46
CA LEU A 10 39.60 51.41 21.59
C LEU A 10 39.37 50.01 22.20
N ALA A 11 39.49 49.88 23.53
CA ALA A 11 39.18 48.65 24.25
C ALA A 11 37.69 48.29 24.23
N TRP A 12 36.81 49.30 24.27
CA TRP A 12 35.36 49.11 24.12
C TRP A 12 34.97 48.69 22.69
N LEU A 13 35.59 49.26 21.66
CA LEU A 13 35.38 48.85 20.27
C LEU A 13 35.88 47.41 20.00
N LEU A 14 37.02 47.02 20.58
CA LEU A 14 37.52 45.64 20.53
C LEU A 14 36.63 44.65 21.29
N ALA A 15 36.07 45.06 22.44
CA ALA A 15 35.13 44.25 23.20
C ALA A 15 33.78 44.07 22.47
N LEU A 16 33.27 45.10 21.77
CA LEU A 16 32.07 44.99 20.94
C LEU A 16 32.28 44.12 19.68
N SER A 17 33.50 44.08 19.12
CA SER A 17 33.82 43.20 17.99
C SER A 17 33.96 41.72 18.35
N LEU A 18 34.09 41.39 19.65
CA LEU A 18 34.17 40.00 20.15
C LEU A 18 32.79 39.36 20.40
N PHE A 19 31.70 40.10 20.21
CA PHE A 19 30.31 39.62 20.34
C PHE A 19 29.54 39.58 19.02
N THR A 20 30.22 39.48 17.88
CA THR A 20 29.53 39.01 16.66
C THR A 20 29.23 37.53 16.83
N GLN A 21 28.05 37.23 17.35
CA GLN A 21 27.42 35.92 17.21
C GLN A 21 27.39 35.59 15.71
N VAL A 22 28.35 34.81 15.24
CA VAL A 22 28.39 34.28 13.86
C VAL A 22 27.20 33.32 13.73
N HIS A 23 26.02 33.86 13.44
CA HIS A 23 24.85 33.06 13.12
C HIS A 23 25.13 32.41 11.77
N GLY A 24 25.44 31.11 11.80
CA GLY A 24 25.66 30.33 10.59
C GLY A 24 24.37 30.22 9.80
N GLN A 25 24.45 30.55 8.51
CA GLN A 25 23.33 30.54 7.57
C GLN A 25 22.52 29.24 7.65
N LYS A 26 21.24 29.36 7.98
CA LYS A 26 20.27 28.27 8.16
C LYS A 26 19.59 27.93 6.85
N VAL A 27 19.59 26.65 6.51
CA VAL A 27 19.06 26.13 5.24
C VAL A 27 17.91 25.17 5.50
N GLY A 28 16.72 25.54 5.02
CA GLY A 28 15.56 24.67 5.00
C GLY A 28 15.43 23.92 3.68
N LEU A 29 15.10 22.64 3.73
CA LEU A 29 14.83 21.78 2.58
C LEU A 29 13.35 21.38 2.53
N VAL A 30 12.68 21.72 1.43
CA VAL A 30 11.27 21.38 1.18
C VAL A 30 11.18 20.30 0.12
N LEU A 31 10.52 19.19 0.41
CA LEU A 31 10.39 18.01 -0.45
C LEU A 31 8.93 17.75 -0.80
N SER A 32 8.55 17.98 -2.06
CA SER A 32 7.16 17.78 -2.51
C SER A 32 6.74 16.29 -2.53
N GLY A 33 5.43 16.05 -2.57
CA GLY A 33 4.87 14.75 -2.92
C GLY A 33 4.89 14.46 -4.42
N GLY A 34 4.58 13.20 -4.78
CA GLY A 34 4.56 12.75 -6.18
C GLY A 34 4.59 11.22 -6.40
N GLY A 35 4.23 10.41 -5.39
CA GLY A 35 4.34 8.94 -5.49
C GLY A 35 5.78 8.49 -5.76
N ALA A 36 5.97 7.59 -6.73
CA ALA A 36 7.29 7.11 -7.15
C ALA A 36 8.25 8.24 -7.56
N LYS A 37 7.74 9.34 -8.14
CA LYS A 37 8.54 10.52 -8.52
C LYS A 37 9.37 11.07 -7.36
N GLY A 38 8.89 10.93 -6.12
CA GLY A 38 9.60 11.37 -4.91
C GLY A 38 10.90 10.61 -4.63
N LEU A 39 11.16 9.49 -5.28
CA LEU A 39 12.46 8.80 -5.21
C LEU A 39 13.62 9.66 -5.74
N ALA A 40 13.33 10.66 -6.59
CA ALA A 40 14.33 11.63 -7.02
C ALA A 40 14.92 12.45 -5.86
N HIS A 41 14.19 12.62 -4.74
CA HIS A 41 14.69 13.33 -3.55
C HIS A 41 15.95 12.69 -2.97
N VAL A 42 16.13 11.36 -3.13
CA VAL A 42 17.33 10.64 -2.68
C VAL A 42 18.57 11.17 -3.41
N GLY A 43 18.48 11.37 -4.73
CA GLY A 43 19.58 11.94 -5.53
C GLY A 43 19.86 13.39 -5.13
N VAL A 44 18.83 14.16 -4.79
CA VAL A 44 19.01 15.54 -4.31
C VAL A 44 19.79 15.57 -3.00
N LEU A 45 19.37 14.78 -2.00
CA LEU A 45 20.07 14.66 -0.72
C LEU A 45 21.53 14.21 -0.92
N ARG A 46 21.76 13.25 -1.82
CA ARG A 46 23.09 12.76 -2.17
C ARG A 46 23.99 13.87 -2.72
N GLN A 47 23.49 14.70 -3.63
CA GLN A 47 24.27 15.82 -4.18
C GLN A 47 24.50 16.94 -3.17
N LEU A 48 23.53 17.23 -2.30
CA LEU A 48 23.69 18.24 -1.25
C LEU A 48 24.79 17.82 -0.26
N GLU A 49 24.76 16.58 0.24
CA GLU A 49 25.81 16.07 1.14
C GLU A 49 27.18 15.98 0.45
N ALA A 50 27.24 15.44 -0.78
CA ALA A 50 28.49 15.32 -1.53
C ALA A 50 29.16 16.67 -1.81
N ASN A 51 28.39 17.76 -1.78
CA ASN A 51 28.89 19.12 -1.95
C ASN A 51 28.94 19.91 -0.63
N HIS A 52 28.85 19.23 0.52
CA HIS A 52 28.95 19.81 1.86
C HIS A 52 27.90 20.90 2.15
N ILE A 53 26.73 20.82 1.52
CA ILE A 53 25.66 21.79 1.71
C ILE A 53 24.90 21.45 2.99
N PRO A 54 24.75 22.39 3.93
CA PRO A 54 23.99 22.15 5.14
C PRO A 54 22.49 21.96 4.87
N ILE A 55 21.86 21.13 5.70
CA ILE A 55 20.41 20.98 5.81
C ILE A 55 20.07 21.09 7.29
N ASP A 56 19.46 22.22 7.70
CA ASP A 56 19.11 22.49 9.10
C ASP A 56 17.67 22.11 9.42
N TYR A 57 16.78 22.14 8.43
CA TYR A 57 15.36 21.84 8.61
C TYR A 57 14.82 21.11 7.39
N ILE A 58 13.90 20.17 7.60
CA ILE A 58 13.23 19.45 6.52
C ILE A 58 11.72 19.54 6.69
N ILE A 59 11.02 19.86 5.60
CA ILE A 59 9.58 19.65 5.51
C ILE A 59 9.28 18.79 4.28
N GLY A 60 8.45 17.76 4.46
CA GLY A 60 8.05 16.87 3.37
C GLY A 60 6.55 16.61 3.30
N THR A 61 6.08 16.30 2.09
CA THR A 61 4.72 15.85 1.82
C THR A 61 4.75 14.50 1.09
N SER A 62 3.90 13.53 1.45
CA SER A 62 3.79 12.23 0.76
C SER A 62 5.14 11.49 0.71
N MET A 63 5.58 11.04 -0.47
CA MET A 63 6.92 10.46 -0.65
C MET A 63 8.06 11.42 -0.20
N GLY A 64 7.88 12.74 -0.32
CA GLY A 64 8.81 13.72 0.24
C GLY A 64 8.91 13.63 1.77
N ALA A 65 7.80 13.35 2.47
CA ALA A 65 7.79 13.09 3.90
C ALA A 65 8.51 11.78 4.25
N ILE A 66 8.35 10.72 3.44
CA ILE A 66 9.04 9.44 3.66
C ILE A 66 10.56 9.62 3.55
N ILE A 67 11.04 10.20 2.44
CA ILE A 67 12.48 10.41 2.22
C ILE A 67 13.04 11.41 3.25
N GLY A 68 12.32 12.51 3.51
CA GLY A 68 12.70 13.53 4.48
C GLY A 68 12.76 13.00 5.91
N ALA A 69 11.81 12.15 6.31
CA ALA A 69 11.80 11.53 7.63
C ALA A 69 12.92 10.52 7.80
N MET A 70 13.25 9.71 6.79
CA MET A 70 14.42 8.83 6.87
C MET A 70 15.71 9.65 7.05
N TYR A 71 15.89 10.72 6.29
CA TYR A 71 17.06 11.57 6.47
C TYR A 71 17.11 12.21 7.87
N SER A 72 15.98 12.73 8.34
CA SER A 72 15.81 13.33 9.67
C SER A 72 15.94 12.30 10.80
N ALA A 73 15.66 11.01 10.54
CA ALA A 73 15.88 9.90 11.44
C ALA A 73 17.36 9.45 11.50
N GLY A 74 18.25 10.14 10.78
CA GLY A 74 19.68 9.85 10.78
C GLY A 74 20.11 8.86 9.71
N TYR A 75 19.29 8.51 8.72
CA TYR A 75 19.76 7.74 7.57
C TYR A 75 20.56 8.63 6.61
N SER A 76 21.69 8.14 6.12
CA SER A 76 22.46 8.76 5.05
C SER A 76 21.75 8.58 3.69
N PRO A 77 22.01 9.45 2.69
CA PRO A 77 21.46 9.29 1.34
C PRO A 77 21.76 7.91 0.73
N ARG A 78 22.93 7.34 1.05
CA ARG A 78 23.33 6.01 0.62
C ARG A 78 22.48 4.90 1.25
N GLU A 79 22.22 4.97 2.55
CA GLU A 79 21.36 3.99 3.24
C GLU A 79 19.93 4.09 2.72
N ILE A 80 19.42 5.32 2.51
CA ILE A 80 18.10 5.54 1.91
C ILE A 80 18.04 4.91 0.51
N GLU A 81 19.06 5.14 -0.33
CA GLU A 81 19.17 4.54 -1.66
C GLU A 81 19.14 3.01 -1.60
N GLN A 82 19.89 2.40 -0.68
CA GLN A 82 19.89 0.95 -0.48
C GLN A 82 18.51 0.42 -0.07
N ILE A 83 17.80 1.15 0.80
CA ILE A 83 16.43 0.80 1.20
C ILE A 83 15.50 0.85 0.00
N VAL A 84 15.49 1.92 -0.79
CA VAL A 84 14.55 2.06 -1.91
C VAL A 84 14.88 1.14 -3.09
N LEU A 85 16.14 0.69 -3.22
CA LEU A 85 16.55 -0.33 -4.19
C LEU A 85 16.26 -1.77 -3.74
N SER A 86 15.86 -1.97 -2.48
CA SER A 86 15.63 -3.29 -1.92
C SER A 86 14.40 -3.97 -2.55
N PRO A 87 14.40 -5.31 -2.67
CA PRO A 87 13.20 -6.06 -3.03
C PRO A 87 12.04 -5.77 -2.06
N GLU A 88 12.33 -5.60 -0.78
CA GLU A 88 11.37 -5.28 0.30
C GLU A 88 10.57 -4.02 -0.02
N PHE A 89 11.25 -2.96 -0.48
CA PHE A 89 10.60 -1.70 -0.86
C PHE A 89 9.57 -1.87 -1.98
N GLN A 90 9.82 -2.76 -2.94
CA GLN A 90 8.84 -3.05 -4.00
C GLN A 90 7.55 -3.67 -3.43
N TYR A 91 7.64 -4.50 -2.39
CA TYR A 91 6.47 -5.04 -1.71
C TYR A 91 5.73 -3.97 -0.90
N TRP A 92 6.46 -3.03 -0.27
CA TRP A 92 5.87 -1.92 0.48
C TRP A 92 5.11 -0.96 -0.44
N ALA A 93 5.70 -0.60 -1.58
CA ALA A 93 5.12 0.34 -2.53
C ALA A 93 3.96 -0.24 -3.34
N SER A 94 4.02 -1.53 -3.70
CA SER A 94 2.97 -2.17 -4.52
C SER A 94 1.82 -2.78 -3.71
N GLY A 95 1.94 -2.83 -2.37
CA GLY A 95 1.01 -3.55 -1.50
C GLY A 95 0.98 -5.07 -1.71
N LYS A 96 1.92 -5.61 -2.52
CA LYS A 96 2.04 -7.06 -2.76
C LYS A 96 2.55 -7.76 -1.49
N GLN A 97 2.04 -8.95 -1.23
CA GLN A 97 2.50 -9.77 -0.12
C GLN A 97 3.97 -10.19 -0.31
N LEU A 98 4.71 -10.30 0.80
CA LEU A 98 6.08 -10.80 0.80
C LEU A 98 6.12 -12.20 0.15
N GLN A 99 7.16 -12.42 -0.65
CA GLN A 99 7.31 -13.58 -1.54
C GLN A 99 7.23 -14.94 -0.84
N ASP A 100 7.56 -14.97 0.46
CA ASP A 100 7.56 -16.14 1.33
C ASP A 100 6.19 -16.50 1.93
N LYS A 101 5.20 -15.58 1.82
CA LYS A 101 3.82 -15.69 2.32
C LYS A 101 2.74 -15.60 1.22
N THR A 102 3.11 -15.59 -0.07
CA THR A 102 2.17 -15.49 -1.20
C THR A 102 1.12 -16.61 -1.23
N PHE A 103 1.48 -17.81 -0.78
CA PHE A 103 0.55 -18.90 -0.49
C PHE A 103 0.34 -19.01 1.02
N ASN A 104 -0.82 -18.56 1.47
CA ASN A 104 -1.24 -18.65 2.87
C ASN A 104 -2.62 -19.30 2.94
N TYR A 105 -2.70 -20.51 3.50
CA TYR A 105 -3.98 -21.20 3.70
C TYR A 105 -4.86 -20.56 4.79
N LEU A 106 -4.42 -19.48 5.43
CA LEU A 106 -5.24 -18.65 6.31
C LEU A 106 -5.90 -17.47 5.56
N THR A 107 -5.58 -17.24 4.27
CA THR A 107 -6.23 -16.22 3.44
C THR A 107 -7.23 -16.85 2.47
N ALA A 108 -8.15 -16.03 1.95
CA ALA A 108 -9.09 -16.44 0.92
C ALA A 108 -8.36 -16.88 -0.36
N GLU A 109 -8.89 -17.91 -1.01
CA GLU A 109 -8.40 -18.30 -2.33
C GLU A 109 -8.83 -17.26 -3.37
N PRO A 110 -8.01 -16.99 -4.39
CA PRO A 110 -8.43 -16.11 -5.48
C PRO A 110 -9.62 -16.73 -6.21
N ASP A 111 -10.64 -15.92 -6.44
CA ASP A 111 -11.76 -16.20 -7.31
C ASP A 111 -11.63 -15.42 -8.64
N PRO A 112 -12.51 -15.66 -9.63
CA PRO A 112 -12.48 -14.97 -10.92
C PRO A 112 -12.89 -13.48 -10.89
N SER A 113 -13.11 -12.86 -9.72
CA SER A 113 -13.50 -11.45 -9.64
C SER A 113 -12.44 -10.51 -10.20
N ALA A 114 -12.90 -9.57 -11.02
CA ALA A 114 -12.10 -8.47 -11.55
C ALA A 114 -12.17 -7.25 -10.61
N LEU A 115 -13.25 -7.15 -9.82
CA LEU A 115 -13.48 -6.10 -8.85
C LEU A 115 -14.02 -6.69 -7.55
N ARG A 116 -13.43 -6.26 -6.43
CA ARG A 116 -13.90 -6.57 -5.08
C ARG A 116 -14.27 -5.28 -4.36
N VAL A 117 -15.53 -5.17 -3.92
CA VAL A 117 -16.03 -4.04 -3.16
C VAL A 117 -16.32 -4.50 -1.73
N GLY A 118 -15.59 -3.93 -0.77
CA GLY A 118 -15.85 -4.18 0.66
C GLY A 118 -16.91 -3.20 1.18
N VAL A 119 -18.06 -3.69 1.58
CA VAL A 119 -19.13 -2.95 2.27
C VAL A 119 -19.08 -3.29 3.77
N ALA A 120 -18.84 -2.30 4.62
CA ALA A 120 -19.07 -2.46 6.05
C ALA A 120 -20.51 -2.04 6.37
N ILE A 121 -21.25 -2.90 7.08
CA ILE A 121 -22.59 -2.57 7.60
C ILE A 121 -22.42 -2.41 9.10
N ASP A 122 -22.60 -1.19 9.61
CA ASP A 122 -22.53 -0.94 11.04
C ASP A 122 -23.79 -1.43 11.78
N SER A 123 -23.79 -1.35 13.12
CA SER A 123 -24.92 -1.76 13.96
C SER A 123 -26.20 -0.95 13.73
N THR A 124 -26.14 0.12 12.93
CA THR A 124 -27.23 1.02 12.56
C THR A 124 -27.67 0.87 11.09
N LEU A 125 -27.21 -0.20 10.40
CA LEU A 125 -27.50 -0.48 8.98
C LEU A 125 -26.96 0.58 8.01
N HIS A 126 -26.04 1.45 8.42
CA HIS A 126 -25.37 2.35 7.50
C HIS A 126 -24.27 1.60 6.73
N THR A 127 -24.33 1.70 5.40
CA THR A 127 -23.37 1.08 4.49
C THR A 127 -22.17 1.99 4.27
N GLN A 128 -20.98 1.55 4.65
CA GLN A 128 -19.72 2.21 4.31
C GLN A 128 -19.00 1.42 3.21
N VAL A 129 -18.78 2.06 2.05
CA VAL A 129 -18.04 1.45 0.95
C VAL A 129 -16.54 1.70 1.15
N SER A 130 -15.79 0.65 1.39
CA SER A 130 -14.33 0.67 1.41
C SER A 130 -13.78 0.23 0.05
N ALA A 131 -13.42 1.21 -0.78
CA ALA A 131 -12.65 0.94 -1.99
C ALA A 131 -11.20 0.64 -1.57
N ASN A 132 -10.89 -0.63 -1.31
CA ASN A 132 -9.55 -1.05 -0.91
C ASN A 132 -8.72 -1.38 -2.15
N LEU A 133 -7.88 -0.45 -2.61
CA LEU A 133 -7.01 -0.69 -3.77
C LEU A 133 -5.61 -1.21 -3.39
N VAL A 134 -5.09 -0.92 -2.19
CA VAL A 134 -3.75 -1.34 -1.75
C VAL A 134 -3.75 -1.81 -0.30
N ASN A 135 -3.08 -2.95 -0.03
CA ASN A 135 -2.81 -3.42 1.34
C ASN A 135 -1.66 -2.60 1.95
N ASP A 136 -1.96 -1.82 2.99
CA ASP A 136 -1.04 -0.87 3.61
C ASP A 136 -0.23 -1.46 4.77
N LEU A 137 -0.49 -2.70 5.18
CA LEU A 137 0.16 -3.34 6.33
C LEU A 137 1.69 -3.38 6.18
N ASN A 138 2.18 -3.76 4.99
CA ASN A 138 3.61 -3.88 4.73
C ASN A 138 4.30 -2.52 4.81
N LEU A 139 3.65 -1.48 4.27
CA LEU A 139 4.13 -0.11 4.36
C LEU A 139 4.15 0.38 5.82
N ASN A 140 3.05 0.16 6.57
CA ASN A 140 2.94 0.57 7.96
C ASN A 140 4.03 -0.08 8.83
N LEU A 141 4.27 -1.38 8.65
CA LEU A 141 5.31 -2.11 9.36
C LEU A 141 6.71 -1.63 8.98
N ALA A 142 6.94 -1.33 7.70
CA ALA A 142 8.22 -0.80 7.23
C ALA A 142 8.50 0.58 7.84
N LEU A 143 7.53 1.50 7.80
CA LEU A 143 7.65 2.83 8.40
C LEU A 143 7.88 2.73 9.91
N ALA A 144 7.13 1.87 10.61
CA ALA A 144 7.35 1.64 12.04
C ALA A 144 8.78 1.13 12.31
N ARG A 145 9.26 0.14 11.55
CA ARG A 145 10.62 -0.41 11.72
C ARG A 145 11.71 0.63 11.46
N LEU A 146 11.54 1.46 10.42
CA LEU A 146 12.54 2.45 10.01
C LEU A 146 12.55 3.69 10.91
N LEU A 147 11.38 4.13 11.40
CA LEU A 147 11.23 5.44 12.03
C LEU A 147 11.01 5.38 13.54
N ALA A 148 10.55 4.25 14.11
CA ALA A 148 10.34 4.14 15.55
C ALA A 148 11.60 4.37 16.40
N PRO A 149 12.80 3.86 16.02
CA PRO A 149 14.01 4.10 16.81
C PRO A 149 14.32 5.59 16.95
N ALA A 150 14.28 6.34 15.84
CA ALA A 150 14.53 7.79 15.85
C ALA A 150 13.44 8.57 16.62
N GLY A 151 12.17 8.18 16.46
CA GLY A 151 11.06 8.76 17.22
C GLY A 151 11.23 8.58 18.73
N ALA A 152 11.75 7.43 19.17
CA ALA A 152 12.06 7.19 20.58
C ALA A 152 13.28 8.00 21.05
N THR A 153 14.36 8.07 20.25
CA THR A 153 15.56 8.87 20.56
C THR A 153 15.22 10.35 20.78
N CYS A 154 14.31 10.90 19.97
CA CYS A 154 13.93 12.31 20.05
C CYS A 154 12.83 12.58 21.09
N GLY A 155 12.38 11.58 21.86
CA GLY A 155 11.28 11.71 22.81
C GLY A 155 9.96 12.11 22.14
N TYR A 156 9.74 11.67 20.90
CA TYR A 156 8.57 11.98 20.08
C TYR A 156 8.39 13.48 19.77
N ASP A 157 9.47 14.25 19.84
CA ASP A 157 9.54 15.66 19.47
C ASP A 157 10.39 15.80 18.19
N PHE A 158 9.78 16.23 17.08
CA PHE A 158 10.46 16.21 15.78
C PHE A 158 11.51 17.31 15.64
N ASP A 159 11.57 18.28 16.56
CA ASP A 159 12.67 19.25 16.62
C ASP A 159 13.97 18.65 17.15
N LYS A 160 13.91 17.48 17.80
CA LYS A 160 15.05 16.77 18.38
C LYS A 160 15.54 15.60 17.53
N LEU A 161 15.01 15.45 16.32
CA LEU A 161 15.54 14.51 15.33
C LEU A 161 16.95 14.91 14.86
N PHE A 162 17.63 14.03 14.12
CA PHE A 162 18.97 14.33 13.58
C PHE A 162 18.97 15.62 12.76
N VAL A 163 17.87 15.86 12.04
CA VAL A 163 17.50 17.16 11.47
C VAL A 163 16.05 17.45 11.88
N PRO A 164 15.72 18.63 12.42
CA PRO A 164 14.35 19.01 12.72
C PRO A 164 13.42 18.84 11.53
N PHE A 165 12.26 18.23 11.77
CA PHE A 165 11.37 17.76 10.71
C PHE A 165 9.92 18.21 10.91
N ARG A 166 9.22 18.47 9.81
CA ARG A 166 7.76 18.48 9.75
C ARG A 166 7.28 17.62 8.57
N CYS A 167 6.11 17.04 8.69
CA CYS A 167 5.40 16.49 7.54
C CYS A 167 3.97 17.00 7.45
N MET A 168 3.51 17.13 6.21
CA MET A 168 2.21 17.70 5.90
C MET A 168 1.16 16.62 5.78
N ALA A 169 0.04 16.83 6.45
CA ALA A 169 -1.16 16.03 6.30
C ALA A 169 -2.36 16.95 6.11
N ALA A 170 -3.48 16.36 5.74
CA ALA A 170 -4.72 17.06 5.47
C ALA A 170 -5.82 16.49 6.36
N GLU A 171 -6.54 17.33 7.11
CA GLU A 171 -7.72 16.87 7.83
C GLU A 171 -8.86 16.60 6.84
N VAL A 172 -9.47 15.42 6.90
CA VAL A 172 -10.41 14.91 5.88
C VAL A 172 -11.69 15.76 5.76
N PHE A 173 -12.26 16.19 6.88
CA PHE A 173 -13.59 16.80 6.92
C PHE A 173 -13.54 18.33 6.95
N THR A 174 -12.60 18.92 7.71
CA THR A 174 -12.42 20.37 7.78
C THR A 174 -11.58 20.92 6.64
N ARG A 175 -10.94 20.05 5.86
CA ARG A 175 -10.13 20.44 4.68
C ARG A 175 -9.02 21.42 5.04
N THR A 176 -8.39 21.20 6.18
CA THR A 176 -7.32 22.06 6.70
C THR A 176 -5.97 21.37 6.62
N GLU A 177 -4.95 22.13 6.27
CA GLU A 177 -3.55 21.72 6.39
C GLU A 177 -3.19 21.43 7.86
N ILE A 178 -2.58 20.28 8.10
CA ILE A 178 -2.05 19.87 9.40
C ILE A 178 -0.54 19.69 9.29
N THR A 179 0.20 20.56 9.97
CA THR A 179 1.65 20.43 10.15
C THR A 179 1.94 19.52 11.35
N GLN A 180 2.50 18.34 11.09
CA GLN A 180 2.84 17.38 12.14
C GLN A 180 4.26 17.63 12.68
N ARG A 181 4.36 17.87 13.99
CA ARG A 181 5.58 18.33 14.70
C ARG A 181 6.04 17.41 15.83
N SER A 182 5.20 16.46 16.25
CA SER A 182 5.47 15.55 17.37
C SER A 182 4.56 14.32 17.30
N GLY A 183 4.81 13.36 18.19
CA GLY A 183 4.08 12.10 18.29
C GLY A 183 4.83 10.93 17.65
N ASN A 184 4.11 9.87 17.30
CA ASN A 184 4.71 8.73 16.60
C ASN A 184 5.13 9.13 15.19
N LEU A 185 6.44 9.17 14.94
CA LEU A 185 7.01 9.59 13.65
C LEU A 185 6.51 8.71 12.48
N ALA A 186 6.35 7.40 12.69
CA ALA A 186 5.86 6.50 11.66
C ALA A 186 4.40 6.81 11.29
N ASP A 187 3.55 7.07 12.29
CA ASP A 187 2.14 7.43 12.07
C ASP A 187 2.04 8.79 11.38
N ALA A 188 2.87 9.76 11.78
CA ALA A 188 2.88 11.08 11.16
C ALA A 188 3.27 11.02 9.68
N VAL A 189 4.34 10.29 9.35
CA VAL A 189 4.75 10.07 7.95
C VAL A 189 3.70 9.27 7.18
N ARG A 190 3.08 8.28 7.81
CA ARG A 190 2.03 7.48 7.18
C ARG A 190 0.76 8.30 6.89
N ASN A 191 0.38 9.23 7.77
CA ASN A 191 -0.68 10.21 7.54
C ASN A 191 -0.37 11.06 6.30
N SER A 192 0.88 11.53 6.19
CA SER A 192 1.36 12.30 5.05
C SER A 192 1.34 11.51 3.73
N MET A 193 1.30 10.18 3.77
CA MET A 193 1.25 9.29 2.60
C MET A 193 -0.15 8.66 2.38
N THR A 194 -1.19 9.14 3.06
CA THR A 194 -2.56 8.61 2.87
C THR A 194 -3.24 9.23 1.65
N PHE A 195 -2.78 8.88 0.44
CA PHE A 195 -3.41 9.42 -0.76
C PHE A 195 -4.84 8.86 -0.92
N PRO A 196 -5.87 9.71 -1.13
CA PRO A 196 -7.26 9.25 -1.28
C PRO A 196 -7.40 8.14 -2.33
N LEU A 197 -8.27 7.17 -2.05
CA LEU A 197 -8.51 5.95 -2.85
C LEU A 197 -7.33 4.97 -2.94
N ALA A 198 -6.09 5.38 -2.70
CA ALA A 198 -4.94 4.48 -2.66
C ALA A 198 -4.77 3.82 -1.28
N PHE A 199 -4.87 4.60 -0.21
CA PHE A 199 -4.65 4.15 1.17
C PHE A 199 -5.81 4.53 2.09
N ARG A 200 -6.09 3.68 3.09
CA ARG A 200 -7.06 4.00 4.15
C ARG A 200 -6.50 5.10 5.08
N PRO A 201 -7.31 6.12 5.45
CA PRO A 201 -6.92 7.10 6.43
C PRO A 201 -6.79 6.48 7.81
N ILE A 202 -5.75 6.87 8.54
CA ILE A 202 -5.53 6.44 9.91
C ILE A 202 -6.32 7.36 10.83
N ARG A 203 -7.01 6.76 11.80
CA ARG A 203 -7.62 7.51 12.90
C ARG A 203 -6.53 7.81 13.92
N ASN A 204 -6.20 9.08 14.09
CA ASN A 204 -5.21 9.51 15.07
C ASN A 204 -5.74 9.38 16.51
N PRO A 205 -4.86 9.42 17.52
CA PRO A 205 -5.25 9.37 18.93
C PRO A 205 -6.25 10.45 19.36
N ASP A 206 -6.22 11.61 18.69
CA ASP A 206 -7.14 12.72 18.89
C ASP A 206 -8.52 12.51 18.22
N GLY A 207 -8.71 11.38 17.54
CA GLY A 207 -9.95 10.97 16.89
C GLY A 207 -10.12 11.47 15.45
N ARG A 208 -9.20 12.30 14.94
CA ARG A 208 -9.28 12.84 13.57
C ARG A 208 -8.77 11.84 12.52
N TYR A 209 -9.28 11.97 11.31
CA TYR A 209 -8.78 11.24 10.14
C TYR A 209 -7.95 12.18 9.29
N LEU A 210 -6.77 11.73 8.88
CA LEU A 210 -5.89 12.51 8.02
C LEU A 210 -5.66 11.84 6.67
N PHE A 211 -5.69 12.65 5.61
CA PHE A 211 -5.20 12.33 4.28
C PHE A 211 -3.80 12.89 4.03
N ASP A 212 -3.23 12.48 2.90
CA ASP A 212 -1.98 13.01 2.36
C ASP A 212 -2.05 14.54 2.26
N GLY A 213 -1.00 15.21 2.73
CA GLY A 213 -0.90 16.67 2.66
C GLY A 213 -0.92 17.20 1.23
N ALA A 214 -0.58 16.37 0.24
CA ALA A 214 -0.58 16.72 -1.17
C ALA A 214 -1.96 17.12 -1.68
N VAL A 215 -3.05 16.77 -0.98
CA VAL A 215 -4.41 17.23 -1.31
C VAL A 215 -4.56 18.75 -1.14
N PHE A 216 -3.80 19.37 -0.22
CA PHE A 216 -3.87 20.80 0.09
C PHE A 216 -2.58 21.54 -0.22
N ASP A 217 -1.46 21.05 0.30
CA ASP A 217 -0.14 21.65 0.09
C ASP A 217 0.89 20.56 -0.23
N ASN A 218 1.01 20.28 -1.53
CA ASN A 218 2.02 19.38 -2.05
C ASN A 218 3.43 19.98 -2.01
N PHE A 219 3.58 21.30 -1.82
CA PHE A 219 4.89 21.97 -1.84
C PHE A 219 5.01 23.04 -0.74
N PRO A 220 5.22 22.61 0.52
CA PRO A 220 4.99 23.41 1.72
C PRO A 220 6.10 24.42 2.07
N VAL A 221 6.36 25.33 1.14
CA VAL A 221 7.37 26.39 1.29
C VAL A 221 6.96 27.43 2.33
N ASP A 222 5.68 27.76 2.41
CA ASP A 222 5.17 28.73 3.39
C ASP A 222 5.21 28.17 4.82
N VAL A 223 4.96 26.86 4.96
CA VAL A 223 5.11 26.15 6.24
C VAL A 223 6.57 26.18 6.69
N MET A 224 7.53 25.99 5.79
CA MET A 224 8.96 26.08 6.10
C MET A 224 9.34 27.46 6.65
N ARG A 225 8.78 28.52 6.07
CA ARG A 225 9.00 29.89 6.55
C ARG A 225 8.40 30.10 7.95
N ARG A 226 7.15 29.68 8.14
CA ARG A 226 6.39 29.88 9.39
C ARG A 226 6.92 29.05 10.56
N GLU A 227 7.38 27.84 10.31
CA GLU A 227 7.79 26.91 11.38
C GLU A 227 9.28 27.07 11.74
N PHE A 228 10.16 27.26 10.76
CA PHE A 228 11.61 27.20 10.98
C PHE A 228 12.38 28.47 10.65
N HIS A 229 11.79 29.39 9.88
CA HIS A 229 12.39 30.68 9.52
C HIS A 229 13.85 30.58 9.01
N PRO A 230 14.16 29.71 8.02
CA PRO A 230 15.52 29.61 7.51
C PRO A 230 15.93 30.84 6.68
N ASP A 231 17.23 31.12 6.63
CA ASP A 231 17.80 32.16 5.77
C ASP A 231 17.66 31.82 4.28
N ILE A 232 17.77 30.52 3.94
CA ILE A 232 17.62 30.01 2.58
C ILE A 232 16.72 28.79 2.56
N ILE A 233 15.81 28.75 1.59
CA ILE A 233 14.99 27.57 1.29
C ILE A 233 15.48 26.94 -0.01
N ILE A 234 15.78 25.65 0.04
CA ILE A 234 15.91 24.79 -1.15
C ILE A 234 14.59 24.03 -1.28
N GLY A 235 13.83 24.30 -2.35
CA GLY A 235 12.59 23.61 -2.65
C GLY A 235 12.78 22.63 -3.80
N VAL A 236 12.46 21.35 -3.55
CA VAL A 236 12.52 20.27 -4.51
C VAL A 236 11.11 19.83 -4.87
N ASN A 237 10.72 20.08 -6.11
CA ASN A 237 9.41 19.68 -6.62
C ASN A 237 9.54 18.54 -7.63
N VAL A 238 8.92 17.42 -7.29
CA VAL A 238 8.75 16.23 -8.16
C VAL A 238 7.30 16.03 -8.59
N GLY A 239 6.39 16.82 -8.04
CA GLY A 239 4.98 16.86 -8.42
C GLY A 239 4.77 17.64 -9.72
N ASP A 240 3.54 17.61 -10.21
CA ASP A 240 3.18 18.35 -11.39
C ASP A 240 3.12 19.87 -11.09
N VAL A 241 3.37 20.69 -12.11
CA VAL A 241 3.32 22.16 -12.04
C VAL A 241 2.22 22.64 -12.95
N ALA A 242 1.53 23.72 -12.55
CA ALA A 242 0.33 24.18 -13.24
C ALA A 242 0.68 24.57 -14.67
N TYR A 243 -0.08 24.06 -15.63
CA TYR A 243 0.07 24.47 -17.01
C TYR A 243 -0.33 25.94 -17.15
N LYS A 244 0.62 26.80 -17.55
CA LYS A 244 0.33 28.22 -17.84
C LYS A 244 -0.61 28.42 -19.03
N LYS A 245 -0.72 27.42 -19.91
CA LYS A 245 -1.61 27.37 -21.07
C LYS A 245 -2.17 25.95 -21.21
N TYR A 246 -3.43 25.81 -21.63
CA TYR A 246 -4.07 24.49 -21.77
C TYR A 246 -3.26 23.57 -22.71
N PRO A 247 -2.91 22.34 -22.28
CA PRO A 247 -2.01 21.47 -23.03
C PRO A 247 -2.74 20.67 -24.13
N TYR A 248 -3.29 21.34 -25.16
CA TYR A 248 -4.11 20.70 -26.23
C TYR A 248 -3.51 19.43 -26.83
N LYS A 249 -2.18 19.39 -27.06
CA LYS A 249 -1.49 18.24 -27.66
C LYS A 249 -1.35 17.03 -26.75
N LYS A 250 -1.54 17.20 -25.43
CA LYS A 250 -1.36 16.15 -24.41
C LYS A 250 -2.61 15.93 -23.56
N ALA A 251 -3.71 16.62 -23.88
CA ALA A 251 -4.92 16.59 -23.06
C ALA A 251 -5.48 15.16 -22.91
N ASP A 252 -5.50 14.39 -24.00
CA ASP A 252 -6.00 13.00 -24.01
C ASP A 252 -5.08 12.04 -23.24
N GLU A 253 -3.76 12.27 -23.23
CA GLU A 253 -2.82 11.51 -22.41
C GLU A 253 -3.01 11.85 -20.91
N LEU A 254 -3.17 13.14 -20.61
CA LEU A 254 -3.31 13.66 -19.25
C LEU A 254 -4.65 13.28 -18.61
N ILE A 255 -5.71 13.09 -19.41
CA ILE A 255 -7.04 12.76 -18.89
C ILE A 255 -7.06 11.40 -18.16
N THR A 256 -6.19 10.47 -18.56
CA THR A 256 -6.04 9.17 -17.89
C THR A 256 -5.49 9.30 -16.47
N SER A 257 -4.84 10.42 -16.14
CA SER A 257 -4.32 10.76 -14.81
C SER A 257 -5.18 11.78 -14.04
N THR A 258 -6.37 12.13 -14.54
CA THR A 258 -7.24 13.20 -13.99
C THR A 258 -7.53 13.04 -12.51
N LEU A 259 -7.74 11.81 -12.01
CA LEU A 259 -8.01 11.59 -10.58
C LEU A 259 -6.81 11.97 -9.68
N ALA A 260 -5.58 11.73 -10.14
CA ALA A 260 -4.37 12.16 -9.43
C ALA A 260 -4.17 13.69 -9.53
N PHE A 261 -4.52 14.26 -10.68
CA PHE A 261 -4.40 15.69 -10.95
C PHE A 261 -5.43 16.54 -10.19
N LEU A 262 -6.66 16.04 -10.03
CA LEU A 262 -7.71 16.68 -9.21
C LEU A 262 -7.50 16.44 -7.71
N GLY A 263 -6.80 15.36 -7.34
CA GLY A 263 -6.57 14.95 -5.96
C GLY A 263 -5.31 15.54 -5.33
N THR A 264 -4.46 16.24 -6.09
CA THR A 264 -3.25 16.89 -5.56
C THR A 264 -3.27 18.39 -5.86
N SER A 265 -2.84 19.20 -4.90
CA SER A 265 -2.54 20.59 -5.14
C SER A 265 -1.27 20.70 -5.97
N VAL A 266 -1.33 21.63 -6.92
CA VAL A 266 -0.24 21.86 -7.85
C VAL A 266 0.78 22.77 -7.20
N ALA A 267 2.07 22.46 -7.33
CA ALA A 267 3.11 23.26 -6.70
C ALA A 267 3.13 24.68 -7.26
N ASP A 268 2.94 25.68 -6.39
CA ASP A 268 3.14 27.08 -6.75
C ASP A 268 4.63 27.43 -6.66
N THR A 269 5.30 27.48 -7.82
CA THR A 269 6.73 27.81 -7.91
C THR A 269 7.06 29.26 -7.49
N THR A 270 6.07 30.14 -7.41
CA THR A 270 6.27 31.56 -7.01
C THR A 270 6.45 31.73 -5.51
N THR A 271 6.08 30.71 -4.71
CA THR A 271 6.27 30.67 -3.26
C THR A 271 7.74 30.61 -2.85
N ILE A 272 8.66 30.18 -3.72
CA ILE A 272 10.09 30.26 -3.42
C ILE A 272 10.54 31.71 -3.60
N SER A 273 11.08 32.31 -2.54
CA SER A 273 11.57 33.69 -2.58
C SER A 273 12.65 33.86 -3.64
N LYS A 274 12.89 35.09 -4.11
CA LYS A 274 13.99 35.40 -5.06
C LYS A 274 15.35 34.85 -4.60
N ASN A 275 15.56 34.73 -3.29
CA ASN A 275 16.78 34.23 -2.67
C ASN A 275 16.77 32.69 -2.46
N GLY A 276 15.62 32.03 -2.55
CA GLY A 276 15.49 30.57 -2.47
C GLY A 276 15.88 29.84 -3.75
N ILE A 277 16.16 28.54 -3.64
CA ILE A 277 16.64 27.70 -4.74
C ILE A 277 15.56 26.69 -5.11
N TYR A 278 15.09 26.73 -6.36
CA TYR A 278 14.14 25.75 -6.89
C TYR A 278 14.85 24.68 -7.71
N ILE A 279 14.61 23.41 -7.35
CA ILE A 279 15.09 22.22 -8.05
C ILE A 279 13.86 21.44 -8.54
N GLN A 280 13.80 21.21 -9.85
CA GLN A 280 12.77 20.37 -10.46
C GLN A 280 13.43 19.32 -11.35
N PRO A 281 13.44 18.04 -10.94
CA PRO A 281 13.92 16.94 -11.78
C PRO A 281 13.12 16.79 -13.06
N ASN A 282 13.79 16.40 -14.16
CA ASN A 282 13.11 16.09 -15.41
C ASN A 282 12.57 14.66 -15.35
N LEU A 283 11.29 14.53 -15.03
CA LEU A 283 10.62 13.24 -14.83
C LEU A 283 9.69 12.87 -16.01
N ALA A 284 9.92 13.45 -17.19
CA ALA A 284 9.16 13.10 -18.38
C ALA A 284 9.29 11.59 -18.70
N GLY A 285 8.17 10.91 -18.87
CA GLY A 285 8.12 9.46 -19.11
C GLY A 285 8.23 8.57 -17.87
N LEU A 286 8.26 9.15 -16.66
CA LEU A 286 8.25 8.43 -15.38
C LEU A 286 6.96 8.75 -14.62
N GLY A 287 6.13 7.74 -14.40
CA GLY A 287 4.84 7.86 -13.74
C GLY A 287 4.93 7.89 -12.21
N ALA A 288 3.86 8.37 -11.55
CA ALA A 288 3.76 8.34 -10.08
C ALA A 288 3.63 6.92 -9.50
N ALA A 289 3.39 5.91 -10.34
CA ALA A 289 3.30 4.49 -9.97
C ALA A 289 4.53 3.66 -10.40
N ASP A 290 5.54 4.26 -11.05
CA ASP A 290 6.74 3.57 -11.58
C ASP A 290 7.77 3.27 -10.46
N PHE A 291 7.35 2.57 -9.42
CA PHE A 291 8.19 2.25 -8.25
C PHE A 291 9.33 1.28 -8.57
N ASP A 292 9.29 0.61 -9.70
CA ASP A 292 10.34 -0.29 -10.21
C ASP A 292 11.51 0.49 -10.86
N LYS A 293 11.30 1.73 -11.31
CA LYS A 293 12.30 2.56 -12.00
C LYS A 293 13.17 3.40 -11.04
N VAL A 294 13.48 2.86 -9.86
CA VAL A 294 14.19 3.57 -8.77
C VAL A 294 15.47 4.24 -9.24
N ARG A 295 16.37 3.51 -9.94
CA ARG A 295 17.66 4.04 -10.39
C ARG A 295 17.52 5.25 -11.32
N ALA A 296 16.56 5.20 -12.24
CA ALA A 296 16.31 6.28 -13.18
C ALA A 296 15.80 7.53 -12.44
N LEU A 297 14.87 7.34 -11.50
CA LEU A 297 14.30 8.42 -10.68
C LEU A 297 15.37 9.13 -9.83
N VAL A 298 16.19 8.36 -9.11
CA VAL A 298 17.31 8.89 -8.31
C VAL A 298 18.27 9.71 -9.18
N ALA A 299 18.65 9.18 -10.35
CA ALA A 299 19.55 9.86 -11.28
C ALA A 299 19.00 11.20 -11.82
N GLN A 300 17.68 11.35 -11.96
CA GLN A 300 17.08 12.64 -12.34
C GLN A 300 17.22 13.68 -11.22
N GLY A 301 17.07 13.26 -9.96
CA GLY A 301 17.33 14.12 -8.80
C GLY A 301 18.77 14.61 -8.72
N ASP A 302 19.71 13.71 -8.99
CA ASP A 302 21.14 14.04 -9.07
C ASP A 302 21.43 15.08 -10.15
N THR A 303 20.96 14.79 -11.37
CA THR A 303 21.19 15.64 -12.53
C THR A 303 20.61 17.04 -12.31
N ALA A 304 19.41 17.14 -11.75
CA ALA A 304 18.74 18.41 -11.49
C ALA A 304 19.47 19.23 -10.42
N THR A 305 19.95 18.58 -9.36
CA THR A 305 20.68 19.25 -8.29
C THR A 305 22.05 19.72 -8.76
N GLN A 306 22.76 18.89 -9.53
CA GLN A 306 24.06 19.24 -10.09
C GLN A 306 23.97 20.48 -10.99
N ARG A 307 22.92 20.60 -11.81
CA ARG A 307 22.67 21.80 -12.64
C ARG A 307 22.44 23.07 -11.81
N LYS A 308 21.93 22.95 -10.59
CA LYS A 308 21.73 24.09 -9.68
C LYS A 308 22.90 24.30 -8.72
N MET A 309 23.89 23.42 -8.71
CA MET A 309 24.95 23.42 -7.70
C MET A 309 25.78 24.71 -7.68
N ALA A 310 26.05 25.32 -8.84
CA ALA A 310 26.74 26.61 -8.90
C ALA A 310 25.96 27.70 -8.15
N LEU A 311 24.63 27.78 -8.37
CA LEU A 311 23.75 28.72 -7.68
C LEU A 311 23.64 28.39 -6.18
N ILE A 312 23.54 27.10 -5.83
CA ILE A 312 23.51 26.63 -4.44
C ILE A 312 24.77 27.11 -3.71
N LYS A 313 25.96 26.86 -4.27
CA LYS A 313 27.24 27.25 -3.68
C LYS A 313 27.43 28.77 -3.62
N GLN A 314 26.85 29.52 -4.56
CA GLN A 314 26.88 30.98 -4.56
C GLN A 314 26.03 31.57 -3.43
N ARG A 315 24.84 31.01 -3.16
CA ARG A 315 23.89 31.55 -2.19
C ARG A 315 24.12 31.02 -0.77
N ILE A 316 24.54 29.76 -0.67
CA ILE A 316 24.85 29.13 0.60
C ILE A 316 26.36 29.13 0.76
N SER A 317 26.89 29.94 1.66
CA SER A 317 28.35 30.02 1.93
C SER A 317 28.81 28.98 2.95
N ARG A 318 27.93 28.64 3.91
CA ARG A 318 28.22 27.65 4.97
C ARG A 318 28.47 26.26 4.38
N ARG A 319 29.47 25.55 4.90
CA ARG A 319 29.79 24.16 4.55
C ARG A 319 29.79 23.29 5.80
N VAL A 320 29.42 22.02 5.63
CA VAL A 320 29.41 21.02 6.70
C VAL A 320 30.61 20.09 6.53
N ASP A 321 31.37 19.90 7.60
CA ASP A 321 32.40 18.86 7.62
C ASP A 321 31.76 17.47 7.53
N THR A 322 32.17 16.69 6.54
CA THR A 322 31.65 15.34 6.31
C THR A 322 32.00 14.42 7.47
N LEU A 323 33.17 14.56 8.09
CA LEU A 323 33.57 13.67 9.18
C LEU A 323 32.71 13.94 10.43
N ASP A 324 32.53 15.22 10.80
CA ASP A 324 31.62 15.60 11.88
C ASP A 324 30.17 15.16 11.61
N LEU A 325 29.66 15.36 10.38
CA LEU A 325 28.32 14.92 10.00
C LEU A 325 28.11 13.42 10.23
N GLN A 326 29.04 12.58 9.76
CA GLN A 326 28.96 11.13 9.94
C GLN A 326 29.11 10.73 11.41
N ARG A 327 29.96 11.42 12.19
CA ARG A 327 30.09 11.18 13.63
C ARG A 327 28.79 11.47 14.37
N ARG A 328 28.17 12.62 14.13
CA ARG A 328 26.88 12.99 14.74
C ARG A 328 25.77 12.01 14.33
N ARG A 329 25.76 11.59 13.06
CA ARG A 329 24.80 10.60 12.55
C ARG A 329 24.93 9.26 13.26
N LEU A 330 26.15 8.74 13.37
CA LEU A 330 26.43 7.49 14.07
C LEU A 330 26.04 7.57 15.55
N ALA A 331 26.37 8.67 16.23
CA ALA A 331 25.99 8.89 17.62
C ALA A 331 24.46 8.90 17.80
N PHE A 332 23.72 9.54 16.90
CA PHE A 332 22.25 9.55 16.91
C PHE A 332 21.66 8.15 16.71
N GLN A 333 22.19 7.40 15.74
CA GLN A 333 21.75 6.02 15.47
C GLN A 333 22.05 5.07 16.64
N GLN A 334 23.21 5.20 17.29
CA GLN A 334 23.61 4.38 18.43
C GLN A 334 22.83 4.69 19.71
N ALA A 335 22.35 5.92 19.87
CA ALA A 335 21.48 6.30 20.98
C ALA A 335 20.07 5.68 20.88
N ALA A 336 19.69 5.13 19.72
CA ALA A 336 18.36 4.63 19.49
C ALA A 336 18.10 3.31 20.25
N PRO A 337 16.98 3.21 21.00
CA PRO A 337 16.68 2.00 21.74
C PRO A 337 16.35 0.84 20.79
N ALA A 338 16.80 -0.37 21.16
CA ALA A 338 16.45 -1.56 20.41
C ALA A 338 14.91 -1.80 20.50
N PRO A 339 14.21 -1.95 19.36
CA PRO A 339 12.78 -2.17 19.38
C PRO A 339 12.45 -3.52 20.03
N ARG A 340 11.57 -3.49 21.04
CA ARG A 340 11.05 -4.69 21.70
C ARG A 340 9.56 -4.82 21.43
N PHE A 341 9.17 -5.97 20.87
CA PHE A 341 7.76 -6.29 20.68
C PHE A 341 7.12 -6.70 22.01
N VAL A 342 6.11 -5.96 22.45
CA VAL A 342 5.44 -6.18 23.75
C VAL A 342 4.05 -6.79 23.56
N GLN A 343 3.21 -6.21 22.69
CA GLN A 343 1.82 -6.61 22.49
C GLN A 343 1.31 -6.21 21.10
N VAL A 344 0.30 -6.93 20.60
CA VAL A 344 -0.57 -6.48 19.49
C VAL A 344 -1.92 -6.07 20.06
N LYS A 345 -2.38 -4.87 19.72
CA LYS A 345 -3.74 -4.42 20.01
C LYS A 345 -4.41 -4.09 18.68
N VAL A 346 -5.53 -4.75 18.38
CA VAL A 346 -6.31 -4.45 17.17
C VAL A 346 -7.34 -3.39 17.54
N GLN A 347 -7.21 -2.20 16.96
CA GLN A 347 -8.18 -1.13 17.14
C GLN A 347 -9.41 -1.38 16.27
N GLY A 348 -10.60 -1.01 16.76
CA GLY A 348 -11.88 -1.23 16.06
C GLY A 348 -12.55 -2.58 16.35
N LEU A 349 -11.93 -3.46 17.13
CA LEU A 349 -12.53 -4.69 17.64
C LEU A 349 -12.94 -4.52 19.10
N ARG A 350 -14.07 -5.12 19.48
CA ARG A 350 -14.48 -5.28 20.89
C ARG A 350 -13.52 -6.21 21.62
N ASP A 351 -13.52 -6.19 22.94
CA ASP A 351 -12.61 -7.01 23.76
C ASP A 351 -12.78 -8.52 23.49
N ASP A 352 -14.02 -9.00 23.29
CA ASP A 352 -14.33 -10.40 22.94
C ASP A 352 -13.76 -10.81 21.56
N GLN A 353 -13.66 -9.87 20.63
CA GLN A 353 -13.10 -10.07 19.30
C GLN A 353 -11.56 -9.97 19.31
N ASN A 354 -11.00 -9.15 20.21
CA ASN A 354 -9.57 -9.10 20.46
C ASN A 354 -9.05 -10.44 20.99
N ASP A 355 -9.81 -11.16 21.81
CA ASP A 355 -9.45 -12.52 22.25
C ASP A 355 -9.40 -13.53 21.09
N TYR A 356 -10.32 -13.45 20.12
CA TYR A 356 -10.26 -14.24 18.90
C TYR A 356 -8.97 -13.94 18.12
N ALA A 357 -8.68 -12.65 17.92
CA ALA A 357 -7.48 -12.22 17.22
C ALA A 357 -6.21 -12.70 17.94
N TRP A 358 -6.14 -12.51 19.27
CA TRP A 358 -4.99 -12.86 20.13
C TRP A 358 -4.58 -14.34 20.02
N LYS A 359 -5.54 -15.25 19.86
CA LYS A 359 -5.29 -16.69 19.71
C LYS A 359 -4.47 -17.05 18.46
N PHE A 360 -4.36 -16.17 17.48
CA PHE A 360 -3.49 -16.34 16.32
C PHE A 360 -2.05 -15.81 16.51
N PHE A 361 -1.76 -15.04 17.57
CA PHE A 361 -0.50 -14.29 17.75
C PHE A 361 0.62 -15.01 18.53
N ARG A 362 0.82 -16.32 18.34
CA ARG A 362 2.12 -16.94 18.73
C ARG A 362 3.09 -16.79 17.56
N ARG A 363 4.17 -16.00 17.75
CA ARG A 363 5.23 -15.68 16.77
C ARG A 363 4.77 -15.85 15.31
N ASP A 364 4.13 -14.77 14.83
CA ASP A 364 4.04 -14.28 13.44
C ASP A 364 2.65 -14.35 12.74
N GLY A 365 1.87 -13.24 12.82
CA GLY A 365 0.78 -12.88 11.87
C GLY A 365 -0.51 -12.26 12.44
N SER A 366 -0.98 -11.16 11.81
CA SER A 366 -2.04 -10.22 12.29
C SER A 366 -2.95 -9.74 11.15
N THR A 367 -4.25 -10.06 11.12
CA THR A 367 -5.38 -9.13 10.79
C THR A 367 -6.67 -9.89 10.47
N TYR A 368 -7.78 -9.40 11.01
CA TYR A 368 -9.15 -9.76 10.61
C TYR A 368 -9.95 -8.48 10.47
N ASP A 369 -10.66 -8.33 9.35
CA ASP A 369 -11.50 -7.18 9.04
C ASP A 369 -12.93 -7.67 8.81
N ASN A 370 -13.92 -7.01 9.43
CA ASN A 370 -15.34 -7.34 9.32
C ASN A 370 -15.95 -6.56 8.16
N ASN A 371 -15.68 -7.03 6.94
CA ASN A 371 -16.29 -6.45 5.74
C ASN A 371 -17.17 -7.49 5.07
N VAL A 372 -18.38 -7.07 4.70
CA VAL A 372 -19.16 -7.73 3.66
C VAL A 372 -18.44 -7.47 2.35
N ALA A 373 -18.14 -8.50 1.57
CA ALA A 373 -17.53 -8.33 0.25
C ALA A 373 -18.58 -8.65 -0.81
N ALA A 374 -18.74 -7.76 -1.78
CA ALA A 374 -19.38 -8.06 -3.05
C ALA A 374 -18.28 -8.15 -4.11
N GLU A 375 -18.31 -9.20 -4.91
CA GLU A 375 -17.29 -9.59 -5.87
C GLU A 375 -17.95 -9.71 -7.25
N VAL A 376 -17.42 -9.02 -8.25
CA VAL A 376 -17.92 -9.11 -9.64
C VAL A 376 -16.74 -9.39 -10.55
N GLY A 377 -16.88 -10.39 -11.40
CA GLY A 377 -15.83 -10.88 -12.29
C GLY A 377 -16.33 -11.19 -13.69
N PHE A 378 -15.40 -11.14 -14.63
CA PHE A 378 -15.62 -11.56 -16.01
C PHE A 378 -14.44 -12.44 -16.42
N ALA A 379 -14.71 -13.64 -16.92
CA ALA A 379 -13.68 -14.50 -17.50
C ALA A 379 -13.89 -14.58 -19.02
N LEU A 380 -12.90 -14.10 -19.76
CA LEU A 380 -12.82 -14.22 -21.22
C LEU A 380 -11.75 -15.26 -21.54
N SER A 381 -12.12 -16.32 -22.26
CA SER A 381 -11.21 -17.42 -22.58
C SER A 381 -11.16 -17.67 -24.08
N THR A 382 -10.04 -18.20 -24.57
CA THR A 382 -9.96 -18.72 -25.95
C THR A 382 -10.63 -20.09 -26.09
N ARG A 383 -11.16 -20.63 -25.00
CA ARG A 383 -12.02 -21.83 -24.89
C ARG A 383 -13.47 -21.39 -24.63
N PRO A 384 -14.50 -22.20 -24.96
CA PRO A 384 -15.91 -21.82 -24.89
C PRO A 384 -16.50 -21.74 -23.47
N ILE A 385 -15.81 -21.09 -22.53
CA ILE A 385 -16.21 -20.97 -21.12
C ILE A 385 -16.31 -19.49 -20.73
N ASP A 386 -16.76 -18.63 -21.66
CA ASP A 386 -17.00 -17.22 -21.37
C ASP A 386 -18.16 -17.11 -20.37
N ASN A 387 -17.91 -16.55 -19.19
CA ASN A 387 -18.92 -16.38 -18.15
C ASN A 387 -18.74 -15.08 -17.35
N VAL A 388 -19.88 -14.57 -16.87
CA VAL A 388 -19.99 -13.49 -15.89
C VAL A 388 -20.07 -14.13 -14.52
N TYR A 389 -19.23 -13.66 -13.59
CA TYR A 389 -19.17 -14.12 -12.21
C TYR A 389 -19.68 -13.04 -11.27
N PHE A 390 -20.57 -13.42 -10.36
CA PHE A 390 -21.05 -12.60 -9.25
C PHE A 390 -20.88 -13.38 -7.96
N GLY A 391 -20.20 -12.80 -6.98
CA GLY A 391 -20.00 -13.34 -5.65
C GLY A 391 -20.43 -12.35 -4.58
N ILE A 392 -20.99 -12.84 -3.49
CA ILE A 392 -21.20 -12.07 -2.27
C ILE A 392 -20.76 -12.91 -1.08
N GLU A 393 -19.97 -12.32 -0.18
CA GLU A 393 -19.50 -12.94 1.04
C GLU A 393 -19.80 -12.02 2.23
N PHE A 394 -20.57 -12.50 3.19
CA PHE A 394 -20.83 -11.83 4.46
C PHE A 394 -19.95 -12.43 5.56
N LYS A 395 -19.21 -11.61 6.30
CA LYS A 395 -18.36 -12.03 7.43
C LYS A 395 -18.87 -11.46 8.74
N TYR A 396 -18.93 -12.31 9.76
CA TYR A 396 -19.33 -11.94 11.10
C TYR A 396 -18.36 -12.50 12.14
N LEU A 397 -17.66 -11.61 12.85
CA LEU A 397 -16.70 -11.97 13.89
C LEU A 397 -17.28 -11.78 15.29
N ARG A 398 -17.27 -12.85 16.09
CA ARG A 398 -17.49 -12.86 17.54
C ARG A 398 -16.39 -13.71 18.21
N THR A 399 -16.75 -14.70 19.03
CA THR A 399 -15.81 -15.69 19.58
C THR A 399 -15.24 -16.62 18.50
N LEU A 400 -15.94 -16.74 17.37
CA LEU A 400 -15.54 -17.44 16.14
C LEU A 400 -15.79 -16.51 14.95
N LEU A 401 -15.14 -16.80 13.81
CA LEU A 401 -15.39 -16.08 12.55
C LEU A 401 -16.31 -16.92 11.67
N TYR A 402 -17.49 -16.36 11.37
CA TYR A 402 -18.48 -16.93 10.48
C TYR A 402 -18.42 -16.23 9.12
N SER A 403 -18.47 -16.99 8.03
CA SER A 403 -18.66 -16.48 6.66
C SER A 403 -19.89 -17.12 6.04
N VAL A 404 -20.70 -16.34 5.33
CA VAL A 404 -21.76 -16.83 4.44
C VAL A 404 -21.43 -16.36 3.03
N GLY A 405 -21.26 -17.26 2.09
CA GLY A 405 -20.91 -16.94 0.70
C GLY A 405 -21.97 -17.44 -0.28
N ALA A 406 -22.24 -16.65 -1.32
CA ALA A 406 -23.02 -17.07 -2.47
C ALA A 406 -22.33 -16.61 -3.75
N ASN A 407 -22.16 -17.54 -4.70
CA ASN A 407 -21.49 -17.32 -5.98
C ASN A 407 -22.41 -17.76 -7.11
N VAL A 408 -22.47 -17.00 -8.19
CA VAL A 408 -23.22 -17.29 -9.40
C VAL A 408 -22.32 -17.05 -10.60
N SER A 409 -22.28 -18.01 -11.52
CA SER A 409 -21.62 -17.91 -12.81
C SER A 409 -22.67 -18.02 -13.90
N LEU A 410 -22.73 -17.07 -14.82
CA LEU A 410 -23.70 -17.04 -15.92
C LEU A 410 -22.98 -16.98 -17.28
N GLY A 411 -23.32 -17.87 -18.19
CA GLY A 411 -22.68 -17.97 -19.50
C GLY A 411 -23.49 -18.79 -20.49
N ARG A 412 -23.06 -18.78 -21.76
CA ARG A 412 -23.71 -19.56 -22.84
C ARG A 412 -23.55 -21.07 -22.64
N PHE A 413 -22.33 -21.49 -22.29
CA PHE A 413 -21.97 -22.90 -22.09
C PHE A 413 -22.14 -23.37 -20.65
N TYR A 414 -21.82 -22.52 -19.67
CA TYR A 414 -21.81 -22.90 -18.26
C TYR A 414 -22.55 -21.89 -17.40
N ASN A 415 -23.52 -22.40 -16.63
CA ASN A 415 -24.21 -21.67 -15.59
C ASN A 415 -24.02 -22.43 -14.26
N GLY A 416 -23.79 -21.71 -13.17
CA GLY A 416 -23.57 -22.34 -11.88
C GLY A 416 -23.95 -21.44 -10.72
N ALA A 417 -24.35 -22.04 -9.61
CA ALA A 417 -24.62 -21.35 -8.36
C ALA A 417 -24.01 -22.16 -7.20
N GLN A 418 -23.39 -21.47 -6.25
CA GLN A 418 -22.84 -22.08 -5.06
C GLN A 418 -23.18 -21.26 -3.83
N GLY A 419 -23.70 -21.92 -2.79
CA GLY A 419 -23.84 -21.36 -1.46
C GLY A 419 -22.87 -22.05 -0.50
N ASN A 420 -22.24 -21.29 0.38
CA ASN A 420 -21.39 -21.83 1.44
C ASN A 420 -21.61 -21.10 2.76
N PHE A 421 -21.41 -21.83 3.86
CA PHE A 421 -21.36 -21.28 5.19
C PHE A 421 -20.09 -21.79 5.84
N ARG A 422 -19.21 -20.94 6.35
CA ARG A 422 -17.92 -21.33 6.92
C ARG A 422 -17.81 -20.85 8.35
N ILE A 423 -17.43 -21.76 9.24
CA ILE A 423 -17.07 -21.45 10.63
C ILE A 423 -15.57 -21.65 10.75
N ASN A 424 -14.83 -20.61 11.13
CA ASN A 424 -13.40 -20.71 11.43
C ASN A 424 -13.21 -20.76 12.94
N VAL A 425 -12.54 -21.81 13.40
CA VAL A 425 -12.25 -22.04 14.81
C VAL A 425 -10.78 -21.72 15.09
N PRO A 426 -10.49 -20.73 15.95
CA PRO A 426 -9.14 -20.34 16.28
C PRO A 426 -8.54 -21.34 17.28
N GLY A 427 -7.23 -21.53 17.25
CA GLY A 427 -6.55 -22.41 18.19
C GLY A 427 -5.11 -22.70 17.76
N ARG A 428 -4.44 -23.61 18.48
CA ARG A 428 -3.06 -24.04 18.17
C ARG A 428 -2.93 -24.58 16.74
N THR A 429 -3.96 -25.27 16.27
CA THR A 429 -4.12 -25.69 14.87
C THR A 429 -5.47 -25.18 14.40
N PRO A 430 -5.53 -24.04 13.67
CA PRO A 430 -6.77 -23.52 13.15
C PRO A 430 -7.47 -24.52 12.25
N PHE A 431 -8.79 -24.61 12.38
CA PHE A 431 -9.61 -25.44 11.51
C PHE A 431 -10.88 -24.72 11.10
N PHE A 432 -11.50 -25.19 10.03
CA PHE A 432 -12.78 -24.69 9.56
C PHE A 432 -13.73 -25.83 9.25
N ILE A 433 -15.01 -25.52 9.35
CA ILE A 433 -16.10 -26.37 8.89
C ILE A 433 -16.89 -25.54 7.87
N GLN A 434 -17.19 -26.10 6.71
CA GLN A 434 -17.82 -25.40 5.61
C GLN A 434 -18.88 -26.25 4.90
N PRO A 435 -20.15 -26.27 5.36
CA PRO A 435 -21.25 -26.75 4.55
C PRO A 435 -21.35 -25.95 3.23
N GLN A 436 -21.68 -26.64 2.14
CA GLN A 436 -21.81 -26.05 0.83
C GLN A 436 -22.82 -26.79 -0.04
N ILE A 437 -23.51 -26.02 -0.87
CA ILE A 437 -24.38 -26.50 -1.94
C ILE A 437 -23.87 -25.94 -3.26
N THR A 438 -23.79 -26.78 -4.28
CA THR A 438 -23.37 -26.40 -5.62
C THR A 438 -24.39 -26.90 -6.61
N TYR A 439 -24.79 -26.04 -7.54
CA TYR A 439 -25.56 -26.35 -8.73
C TYR A 439 -24.73 -25.96 -9.95
N ASN A 440 -24.61 -26.87 -10.90
CA ASN A 440 -23.93 -26.68 -12.17
C ASN A 440 -24.88 -27.06 -13.30
N GLN A 441 -24.85 -26.28 -14.37
CA GLN A 441 -25.54 -26.58 -15.61
C GLN A 441 -24.58 -26.33 -16.78
N TRP A 442 -24.41 -27.36 -17.60
CA TRP A 442 -23.59 -27.33 -18.80
C TRP A 442 -24.48 -27.52 -20.02
N ASP A 443 -24.32 -26.63 -20.99
CA ASP A 443 -25.08 -26.63 -22.24
C ASP A 443 -24.13 -26.89 -23.42
N TYR A 444 -23.91 -28.18 -23.72
CA TYR A 444 -23.05 -28.57 -24.83
C TYR A 444 -23.69 -28.30 -26.21
N GLN A 445 -24.95 -27.87 -26.25
CA GLN A 445 -25.62 -27.39 -27.47
C GLN A 445 -25.13 -25.99 -27.84
N ASN A 446 -24.74 -25.19 -26.84
CA ASN A 446 -24.37 -23.79 -26.99
C ASN A 446 -22.91 -23.53 -26.56
N THR A 447 -21.97 -24.11 -27.32
CA THR A 447 -20.52 -23.98 -27.13
C THR A 447 -19.89 -22.81 -27.87
N GLY A 448 -20.68 -21.95 -28.51
CA GLY A 448 -20.18 -20.77 -29.21
C GLY A 448 -19.64 -19.71 -28.23
N GLY A 449 -18.37 -19.32 -28.39
CA GLY A 449 -17.77 -18.22 -27.61
C GLY A 449 -18.35 -16.85 -27.96
N VAL A 450 -18.12 -15.85 -27.11
CA VAL A 450 -18.56 -14.45 -27.34
C VAL A 450 -17.84 -13.81 -28.55
N LEU A 451 -16.66 -14.33 -28.91
CA LEU A 451 -15.84 -13.87 -30.03
C LEU A 451 -16.11 -14.59 -31.37
N GLY A 452 -17.27 -15.24 -31.53
CA GLY A 452 -17.75 -15.72 -32.83
C GLY A 452 -16.97 -16.89 -33.44
N ARG A 453 -16.54 -17.87 -32.62
CA ARG A 453 -15.94 -19.11 -33.12
C ARG A 453 -16.93 -20.27 -33.07
N ASP A 454 -17.05 -20.98 -34.19
CA ASP A 454 -17.79 -22.23 -34.27
C ASP A 454 -17.00 -23.35 -33.58
N VAL A 455 -17.57 -23.89 -32.52
CA VAL A 455 -17.07 -25.07 -31.82
C VAL A 455 -18.08 -26.19 -32.07
N LEU A 456 -17.62 -27.42 -32.23
CA LEU A 456 -18.49 -28.59 -32.31
C LEU A 456 -19.44 -28.59 -31.09
N SER A 457 -20.74 -28.55 -31.35
CA SER A 457 -21.78 -28.72 -30.35
C SER A 457 -22.19 -30.19 -30.30
N THR A 458 -22.67 -30.63 -29.15
CA THR A 458 -23.26 -31.95 -28.97
C THR A 458 -24.60 -31.76 -28.29
N GLN A 459 -25.61 -32.54 -28.68
CA GLN A 459 -26.94 -32.45 -28.11
C GLN A 459 -26.98 -33.04 -26.71
N VAL A 460 -26.32 -32.39 -25.74
CA VAL A 460 -26.25 -32.80 -24.32
C VAL A 460 -26.43 -31.56 -23.45
N ARG A 461 -27.37 -31.63 -22.50
CA ARG A 461 -27.54 -30.68 -21.42
C ARG A 461 -27.41 -31.40 -20.09
N GLN A 462 -26.36 -31.07 -19.35
CA GLN A 462 -26.02 -31.70 -18.07
C GLN A 462 -26.34 -30.77 -16.91
N GLN A 463 -26.96 -31.32 -15.86
CA GLN A 463 -27.24 -30.66 -14.60
C GLN A 463 -26.62 -31.47 -13.47
N ASP A 464 -25.88 -30.83 -12.57
CA ASP A 464 -25.23 -31.46 -11.42
C ASP A 464 -25.55 -30.64 -10.17
N THR A 465 -26.14 -31.29 -9.18
CA THR A 465 -26.40 -30.72 -7.85
C THR A 465 -25.62 -31.50 -6.81
N LYS A 466 -24.75 -30.83 -6.06
CA LYS A 466 -24.01 -31.41 -4.93
C LYS A 466 -24.40 -30.69 -3.63
N VAL A 467 -24.78 -31.46 -2.62
CA VAL A 467 -24.92 -30.99 -1.23
C VAL A 467 -23.84 -31.66 -0.40
N GLY A 468 -23.02 -30.88 0.30
CA GLY A 468 -21.91 -31.44 1.04
C GLY A 468 -21.28 -30.47 2.03
N GLY A 469 -20.10 -30.81 2.50
CA GLY A 469 -19.35 -29.98 3.43
C GLY A 469 -17.87 -30.33 3.47
N GLN A 470 -17.08 -29.35 3.89
CA GLN A 470 -15.64 -29.48 4.04
C GLN A 470 -15.23 -29.25 5.48
N ILE A 471 -14.30 -30.06 5.97
CA ILE A 471 -13.59 -29.81 7.22
C ILE A 471 -12.11 -29.70 6.87
N GLY A 472 -11.50 -28.57 7.21
CA GLY A 472 -10.09 -28.36 6.88
C GLY A 472 -9.28 -27.86 8.05
N VAL A 473 -8.05 -28.35 8.15
CA VAL A 473 -7.05 -27.96 9.16
C VAL A 473 -5.83 -27.37 8.46
N SER A 474 -5.31 -26.27 9.01
CA SER A 474 -4.10 -25.61 8.50
C SER A 474 -3.07 -25.50 9.63
N PRO A 475 -2.21 -26.52 9.83
CA PRO A 475 -1.23 -26.53 10.92
C PRO A 475 -0.15 -25.45 10.78
N ASN A 476 0.03 -24.91 9.57
CA ASN A 476 0.81 -23.72 9.29
C ASN A 476 0.30 -23.07 8.01
N TYR A 477 0.83 -21.89 7.66
CA TYR A 477 0.41 -21.15 6.47
C TYR A 477 0.68 -21.87 5.13
N ARG A 478 1.58 -22.88 5.11
CA ARG A 478 2.01 -23.63 3.90
C ARG A 478 1.37 -24.99 3.74
N SER A 479 0.60 -25.49 4.71
CA SER A 479 -0.01 -26.82 4.67
C SER A 479 -1.51 -26.76 4.99
N ARG A 480 -2.30 -27.56 4.28
CA ARG A 480 -3.73 -27.75 4.55
C ARG A 480 -4.12 -29.20 4.32
N ALA A 481 -4.90 -29.77 5.23
CA ALA A 481 -5.64 -31.00 5.00
C ALA A 481 -7.14 -30.67 4.94
N VAL A 482 -7.87 -31.23 3.98
CA VAL A 482 -9.31 -31.02 3.80
C VAL A 482 -9.98 -32.37 3.61
N LEU A 483 -10.99 -32.64 4.42
CA LEU A 483 -11.98 -33.68 4.23
C LEU A 483 -13.19 -33.05 3.53
N ASP A 484 -13.58 -33.56 2.36
CA ASP A 484 -14.75 -33.15 1.58
C ASP A 484 -15.74 -34.31 1.53
N LEU A 485 -16.95 -34.09 2.01
CA LEU A 485 -18.04 -35.07 2.00
C LEU A 485 -19.21 -34.48 1.21
N GLY A 486 -19.94 -35.29 0.46
CA GLY A 486 -21.18 -34.83 -0.16
C GLY A 486 -21.99 -35.90 -0.84
N ALA A 487 -23.26 -35.60 -1.05
CA ALA A 487 -24.16 -36.32 -1.93
C ALA A 487 -24.37 -35.49 -3.21
N PHE A 488 -24.56 -36.15 -4.34
CA PHE A 488 -24.79 -35.49 -5.62
C PHE A 488 -25.94 -36.13 -6.40
N TYR A 489 -26.54 -35.33 -7.28
CA TYR A 489 -27.57 -35.73 -8.21
C TYR A 489 -27.29 -35.08 -9.57
N ASN A 490 -27.04 -35.92 -10.57
CA ASN A 490 -26.75 -35.52 -11.94
C ASN A 490 -27.90 -35.92 -12.86
N VAL A 491 -28.21 -35.06 -13.83
CA VAL A 491 -29.21 -35.30 -14.86
C VAL A 491 -28.64 -34.87 -16.20
N ASP A 492 -28.54 -35.81 -17.13
CA ASP A 492 -28.10 -35.56 -18.50
C ASP A 492 -29.30 -35.73 -19.42
N ASN A 493 -29.63 -34.69 -20.18
CA ASN A 493 -30.60 -34.76 -21.26
C ASN A 493 -29.86 -34.72 -22.59
N TYR A 494 -30.07 -35.69 -23.47
CA TYR A 494 -29.29 -35.80 -24.69
C TYR A 494 -30.07 -36.36 -25.89
N SER A 495 -29.54 -36.12 -27.09
CA SER A 495 -30.01 -36.73 -28.34
C SER A 495 -28.83 -37.33 -29.13
N ASN A 496 -29.12 -38.38 -29.89
CA ASN A 496 -28.18 -38.98 -30.84
C ASN A 496 -28.25 -38.34 -32.24
N THR A 497 -29.18 -37.41 -32.45
CA THR A 497 -29.31 -36.63 -33.70
C THR A 497 -28.56 -35.30 -33.59
N ALA A 498 -28.03 -34.80 -34.70
CA ALA A 498 -27.33 -33.50 -34.73
C ALA A 498 -28.31 -32.32 -34.60
N GLU A 499 -29.53 -32.48 -35.12
CA GLU A 499 -30.61 -31.49 -35.06
C GLU A 499 -31.74 -32.03 -34.16
N VAL A 500 -32.27 -31.16 -33.30
CA VAL A 500 -33.35 -31.45 -32.35
C VAL A 500 -34.42 -30.38 -32.53
N ASN A 501 -35.64 -30.80 -32.86
CA ASN A 501 -36.80 -29.91 -32.96
C ASN A 501 -37.41 -29.68 -31.58
N TYR A 502 -38.18 -28.59 -31.43
CA TYR A 502 -38.87 -28.27 -30.16
C TYR A 502 -39.85 -29.38 -29.70
N SER A 503 -40.34 -30.19 -30.63
CA SER A 503 -41.24 -31.33 -30.36
C SER A 503 -40.50 -32.62 -29.94
N ASP A 504 -39.17 -32.67 -30.05
CA ASP A 504 -38.42 -33.90 -29.85
C ASP A 504 -38.21 -34.17 -28.36
N VAL A 505 -38.43 -35.42 -27.96
CA VAL A 505 -38.23 -35.88 -26.58
C VAL A 505 -36.77 -36.32 -26.40
N LEU A 506 -36.00 -35.57 -25.61
CA LEU A 506 -34.62 -35.92 -25.29
C LEU A 506 -34.55 -37.17 -24.39
N ALA A 507 -33.55 -38.01 -24.61
CA ALA A 507 -33.19 -39.08 -23.69
C ALA A 507 -32.69 -38.47 -22.37
N ARG A 508 -33.05 -39.08 -21.24
CA ARG A 508 -32.71 -38.57 -19.91
C ARG A 508 -32.04 -39.66 -19.06
N THR A 509 -30.82 -39.39 -18.63
CA THR A 509 -30.10 -40.22 -17.65
C THR A 509 -30.03 -39.47 -16.32
N SER A 510 -30.24 -40.15 -15.21
CA SER A 510 -30.06 -39.57 -13.89
C SER A 510 -29.18 -40.44 -13.01
N PHE A 511 -28.22 -39.82 -12.33
CA PHE A 511 -27.24 -40.49 -11.48
C PHE A 511 -27.25 -39.86 -10.09
N LYS A 512 -27.36 -40.68 -9.05
CA LYS A 512 -27.37 -40.25 -7.64
C LYS A 512 -26.21 -40.93 -6.95
N GLY A 513 -25.52 -40.23 -6.06
CA GLY A 513 -24.44 -40.88 -5.33
C GLY A 513 -23.89 -40.05 -4.19
N ALA A 514 -22.86 -40.59 -3.56
CA ALA A 514 -22.08 -39.96 -2.52
C ALA A 514 -20.60 -39.92 -2.89
N THR A 515 -19.90 -38.91 -2.38
CA THR A 515 -18.46 -38.76 -2.54
C THR A 515 -17.82 -38.38 -1.21
N ALA A 516 -16.67 -38.98 -0.95
CA ALA A 516 -15.79 -38.61 0.15
C ALA A 516 -14.39 -38.41 -0.40
N ALA A 517 -13.73 -37.33 -0.04
CA ALA A 517 -12.36 -37.07 -0.45
C ALA A 517 -11.53 -36.51 0.71
N ILE A 518 -10.30 -37.01 0.84
CA ILE A 518 -9.28 -36.39 1.69
C ILE A 518 -8.23 -35.80 0.75
N ARG A 519 -7.87 -34.54 0.99
CA ARG A 519 -6.84 -33.81 0.27
C ARG A 519 -5.84 -33.22 1.25
N PHE A 520 -4.58 -33.57 1.10
CA PHE A 520 -3.47 -32.88 1.74
C PHE A 520 -2.72 -32.05 0.71
N SER A 521 -2.43 -30.80 1.03
CA SER A 521 -1.68 -29.90 0.17
C SER A 521 -0.62 -29.13 0.94
N ARG A 522 0.61 -29.13 0.43
CA ARG A 522 1.72 -28.30 0.92
C ARG A 522 2.24 -27.43 -0.21
N ASN A 523 2.35 -26.13 0.01
CA ASN A 523 2.69 -25.17 -1.03
C ASN A 523 3.71 -24.14 -0.56
N SER A 524 4.81 -24.02 -1.31
CA SER A 524 5.86 -23.01 -1.14
C SER A 524 6.10 -22.18 -2.41
N LEU A 525 5.15 -22.18 -3.35
CA LEU A 525 5.23 -21.38 -4.57
C LEU A 525 5.25 -19.89 -4.24
N ASN A 526 6.10 -19.15 -4.95
CA ASN A 526 6.28 -17.72 -4.75
C ASN A 526 5.15 -16.86 -5.36
N ARG A 527 4.27 -17.44 -6.19
CA ARG A 527 3.10 -16.80 -6.79
C ARG A 527 1.91 -17.76 -6.87
N LYS A 528 0.68 -17.23 -6.79
CA LYS A 528 -0.56 -18.01 -6.95
C LYS A 528 -0.79 -18.46 -8.40
N GLN A 529 -0.43 -17.62 -9.36
CA GLN A 529 -0.45 -17.91 -10.80
C GLN A 529 0.96 -17.66 -11.38
N TYR A 530 1.36 -18.47 -12.37
CA TYR A 530 2.66 -18.39 -13.05
C TYR A 530 3.85 -18.33 -12.08
N ALA A 531 3.92 -19.30 -11.17
CA ALA A 531 5.02 -19.41 -10.22
C ALA A 531 6.34 -19.71 -10.94
N ILE A 532 7.38 -18.96 -10.58
CA ILE A 532 8.74 -19.12 -11.15
C ILE A 532 9.68 -19.84 -10.18
N ALA A 533 9.27 -20.04 -8.92
CA ALA A 533 10.03 -20.77 -7.91
C ALA A 533 9.10 -21.40 -6.86
N GLY A 534 9.62 -22.40 -6.14
CA GLY A 534 8.93 -23.11 -5.05
C GLY A 534 8.45 -24.50 -5.46
N ARG A 535 7.74 -25.19 -4.55
CA ARG A 535 7.21 -26.54 -4.77
C ARG A 535 5.77 -26.64 -4.27
N ARG A 536 4.94 -27.38 -4.99
CA ARG A 536 3.57 -27.71 -4.59
C ARG A 536 3.41 -29.23 -4.58
N TYR A 537 3.03 -29.75 -3.42
CA TYR A 537 2.67 -31.16 -3.23
C TYR A 537 1.17 -31.23 -2.95
N VAL A 538 0.47 -32.09 -3.68
CA VAL A 538 -0.95 -32.37 -3.46
C VAL A 538 -1.11 -33.88 -3.48
N VAL A 539 -1.69 -34.42 -2.43
CA VAL A 539 -2.12 -35.81 -2.34
C VAL A 539 -3.62 -35.79 -2.13
N SER A 540 -4.37 -36.52 -2.95
CA SER A 540 -5.81 -36.68 -2.73
C SER A 540 -6.25 -38.11 -2.95
N LEU A 541 -7.12 -38.58 -2.07
CA LEU A 541 -7.87 -39.81 -2.22
C LEU A 541 -9.35 -39.45 -2.31
N ARG A 542 -10.08 -39.98 -3.29
CA ARG A 542 -11.51 -39.78 -3.45
C ARG A 542 -12.21 -41.10 -3.68
N GLY A 543 -13.23 -41.38 -2.89
CA GLY A 543 -14.24 -42.40 -3.15
C GLY A 543 -15.50 -41.78 -3.74
N VAL A 544 -16.10 -42.49 -4.69
CA VAL A 544 -17.42 -42.18 -5.25
C VAL A 544 -18.21 -43.47 -5.27
N THR A 545 -19.46 -43.40 -4.85
CA THR A 545 -20.43 -44.49 -4.93
C THR A 545 -21.75 -43.91 -5.41
N GLY A 546 -22.48 -44.61 -6.27
CA GLY A 546 -23.73 -44.14 -6.86
C GLY A 546 -24.33 -45.14 -7.81
#